data_AF-A0A1I0ESA1-F1
#
_entry.id   AF-A0A1I0ESA1-F1
#
_cell.length_a   1.000
_cell.length_b   1.000
_cell.length_c   1.000
_cell.angle_alpha   90.00
_cell.angle_beta   90.00
_cell.angle_gamma   90.00
#
_symmetry.space_group_name_H-M   'P 1'
#
loop_
_entity.id
_entity.type
_entity.pdbx_description
1 polymer ?
#
loop_
_entity_poly.entity_id
_entity_poly.type
_entity_poly.pdbx_seq_one_letter_code
_entity_poly.pdbx_strand_id
1 'polypeptide(L)'
;MDIITILRTIFSYSLLALAGIGILIPIYAGAFLLYKKIFHGSRTLSVKQWSALVLLSAWLLLVLGLTTFSRGANFTGTINTSLFSGYVNAWHEWSYTELQLIIFNMLMFAPLGFLLPFLSQKGEKFRFTCLVSFLVTFLIEVLQLITGRGIFELDDLLHNFVGSIFGYFVIMFFLTSFRRKGLEWKSLIKALVLPFIFVIGIGCAIAVYNGQEYGNMPIIPAEKQNMSAISIENEAVFSEGKDSACVYRNPSANDSQYRETIAQAVEALTDIEFKAVRRDGRNHVYVSNSSNIQLTILTNSGEWNYNTWSYDTVELTEAETLAKRNELEEWMKQYNLLPDGMIFSVQDGSILRWDAPTMNGNYPQDDFALGSIMVAYNQSGEISSFHHNVITHEYIENVTLMSEKDAYLDIMDGNFEQYTPFEKKDNLVVKDCHLDYTYDTKGFYRPVYRFSGYINQADCPWEAIVSAME
;
A
#
# COMPACT_ATOMS: atom_id res chain seq x y z
N MET A 1 -3.97 1.98 -4.48
CA MET A 1 -4.96 2.20 -5.57
C MET A 1 -5.90 3.32 -5.15
N ASP A 2 -6.19 4.28 -6.04
CA ASP A 2 -7.20 5.30 -5.73
C ASP A 2 -8.63 4.74 -5.83
N ILE A 3 -9.59 5.44 -5.21
CA ILE A 3 -11.00 5.05 -5.20
C ILE A 3 -11.55 4.95 -6.64
N ILE A 4 -11.09 5.81 -7.55
CA ILE A 4 -11.54 5.83 -8.94
C ILE A 4 -11.16 4.54 -9.66
N THR A 5 -9.93 4.08 -9.48
CA THR A 5 -9.44 2.81 -10.04
C THR A 5 -10.21 1.64 -9.46
N ILE A 6 -10.45 1.62 -8.15
CA ILE A 6 -11.26 0.58 -7.49
C ILE A 6 -12.67 0.54 -8.09
N LEU A 7 -13.34 1.69 -8.21
CA LEU A 7 -14.68 1.79 -8.78
C LEU A 7 -14.71 1.34 -10.25
N ARG A 8 -13.70 1.71 -11.03
CA ARG A 8 -13.57 1.28 -12.43
C ARG A 8 -13.42 -0.24 -12.53
N THR A 9 -12.60 -0.84 -11.68
CA THR A 9 -12.44 -2.30 -11.61
C THR A 9 -13.74 -2.98 -11.22
N ILE A 10 -14.42 -2.52 -10.16
CA ILE A 10 -15.73 -3.05 -9.74
C ILE A 10 -16.74 -2.94 -10.87
N PHE A 11 -16.78 -1.81 -11.58
CA PHE A 11 -17.67 -1.62 -12.72
C PHE A 11 -17.40 -2.63 -13.84
N SER A 12 -16.14 -2.84 -14.22
CA SER A 12 -15.77 -3.84 -15.24
C SER A 12 -16.22 -5.26 -14.86
N TYR A 13 -15.97 -5.70 -13.63
CA TYR A 13 -16.41 -7.03 -13.18
C TYR A 13 -17.93 -7.12 -12.97
N SER A 14 -18.61 -6.00 -12.68
CA SER A 14 -20.07 -5.98 -12.58
C SER A 14 -20.75 -6.28 -13.93
N LEU A 15 -20.17 -5.83 -15.05
CA LEU A 15 -20.66 -6.18 -16.39
C LEU A 15 -20.55 -7.69 -16.67
N LEU A 16 -19.44 -8.31 -16.26
CA LEU A 16 -19.26 -9.76 -16.37
C LEU A 16 -20.25 -10.52 -15.48
N ALA A 17 -20.46 -10.06 -14.24
CA ALA A 17 -21.46 -10.64 -13.34
C ALA A 17 -22.87 -10.54 -13.92
N LEU A 18 -23.24 -9.40 -14.53
CA LEU A 18 -24.51 -9.22 -15.22
C LEU A 18 -24.70 -10.20 -16.39
N ALA A 19 -23.67 -10.41 -17.21
CA ALA A 19 -23.71 -11.40 -18.27
C ALA A 19 -23.91 -12.83 -17.72
N GLY A 20 -23.21 -13.18 -16.63
CA GLY A 20 -23.36 -14.47 -15.95
C GLY A 20 -24.76 -14.70 -15.38
N ILE A 21 -25.39 -13.66 -14.82
CA ILE A 21 -26.79 -13.71 -14.35
C ILE A 21 -27.75 -14.01 -15.51
N GLY A 22 -27.50 -13.42 -16.69
CA GLY A 22 -28.30 -13.68 -17.90
C GLY A 22 -28.37 -15.16 -18.26
N ILE A 23 -27.33 -15.94 -17.95
CA ILE A 23 -27.26 -17.40 -18.12
C ILE A 23 -27.90 -18.14 -16.94
N LEU A 24 -27.69 -17.68 -15.70
CA LEU A 24 -28.19 -18.34 -14.50
C LEU A 24 -29.72 -18.26 -14.35
N ILE A 25 -30.35 -17.16 -14.78
CA ILE A 25 -31.82 -17.00 -14.67
C ILE A 25 -32.57 -18.13 -15.42
N PRO A 26 -32.29 -18.41 -16.71
CA PRO A 26 -32.86 -19.55 -17.42
C PRO A 26 -32.59 -20.90 -16.74
N ILE A 27 -31.38 -21.11 -16.20
CA ILE A 27 -31.00 -22.35 -15.51
C ILE A 27 -31.84 -22.54 -14.25
N TYR A 28 -31.97 -21.51 -13.41
CA TYR A 28 -32.81 -21.58 -12.22
C TYR A 28 -34.28 -21.81 -12.57
N ALA A 29 -34.78 -21.13 -13.61
CA ALA A 29 -36.15 -21.35 -14.08
C ALA A 29 -36.36 -22.79 -14.55
N GLY A 30 -35.43 -23.33 -15.36
CA GLY A 30 -35.45 -24.71 -15.81
C GLY A 30 -35.38 -25.71 -14.66
N ALA A 31 -34.46 -25.54 -13.71
CA ALA A 31 -34.34 -26.39 -12.53
C ALA A 31 -35.59 -26.36 -11.65
N PHE A 32 -36.22 -25.19 -11.47
CA PHE A 32 -37.46 -25.05 -10.72
C PHE A 32 -38.64 -25.74 -11.44
N LEU A 33 -38.72 -25.63 -12.78
CA LEU A 33 -39.71 -26.35 -13.58
C LEU A 33 -39.52 -27.87 -13.49
N LEU A 34 -38.28 -28.36 -13.52
CA LEU A 34 -37.97 -29.78 -13.32
C LEU A 34 -38.36 -30.26 -11.91
N TYR A 35 -38.06 -29.49 -10.87
CA TYR A 35 -38.48 -29.77 -9.50
C TYR A 35 -40.01 -29.87 -9.35
N LYS A 36 -40.76 -28.95 -9.98
CA LYS A 36 -42.22 -28.95 -10.01
C LYS A 36 -42.81 -30.13 -10.79
N LYS A 37 -42.29 -30.37 -12.00
CA LYS A 37 -42.90 -31.27 -12.98
C LYS A 37 -42.46 -32.73 -12.82
N ILE A 38 -41.20 -32.98 -12.44
CA ILE A 38 -40.63 -34.33 -12.33
C ILE A 38 -40.62 -34.80 -10.88
N PHE A 39 -40.13 -33.96 -9.96
CA PHE A 39 -40.00 -34.33 -8.55
C PHE A 39 -41.25 -34.02 -7.71
N HIS A 40 -42.32 -33.53 -8.33
CA HIS A 40 -43.60 -33.22 -7.68
C HIS A 40 -43.44 -32.35 -6.42
N GLY A 41 -42.46 -31.44 -6.46
CA GLY A 41 -42.10 -30.61 -5.32
C GLY A 41 -43.21 -29.63 -4.93
N SER A 42 -43.57 -29.62 -3.64
CA SER A 42 -44.67 -28.78 -3.11
C SER A 42 -44.29 -27.33 -2.82
N ARG A 43 -42.99 -27.03 -2.70
CA ARG A 43 -42.51 -25.68 -2.36
C ARG A 43 -42.60 -24.70 -3.53
N THR A 44 -43.03 -23.48 -3.24
CA THR A 44 -43.01 -22.33 -4.16
C THR A 44 -42.08 -21.25 -3.62
N LEU A 45 -41.42 -20.54 -4.51
CA LEU A 45 -40.60 -19.37 -4.17
C LEU A 45 -41.40 -18.10 -4.46
N SER A 46 -41.44 -17.19 -3.50
CA SER A 46 -42.01 -15.86 -3.70
C SER A 46 -41.12 -15.00 -4.60
N VAL A 47 -41.69 -13.94 -5.19
CA VAL A 47 -40.93 -12.97 -6.00
C VAL A 47 -39.73 -12.41 -5.22
N LYS A 48 -39.91 -12.12 -3.94
CA LYS A 48 -38.83 -11.63 -3.05
C LYS A 48 -37.67 -12.62 -2.95
N GLN A 49 -37.96 -13.91 -2.82
CA GLN A 49 -36.94 -14.95 -2.74
C GLN A 49 -36.22 -15.15 -4.08
N TRP A 50 -36.95 -15.04 -5.20
CA TRP A 50 -36.36 -15.04 -6.53
C TRP A 50 -35.41 -13.87 -6.73
N SER A 51 -35.84 -12.65 -6.38
CA SER A 51 -34.98 -11.47 -6.46
C SER A 51 -33.74 -11.59 -5.57
N ALA A 52 -33.91 -12.05 -4.31
CA ALA A 52 -32.79 -12.26 -3.40
C ALA A 52 -31.81 -13.31 -3.91
N LEU A 53 -32.29 -14.41 -4.50
CA LEU A 53 -31.45 -15.44 -5.11
C LEU A 53 -30.63 -14.87 -6.27
N VAL A 54 -31.28 -14.14 -7.20
CA VAL A 54 -30.59 -13.55 -8.36
C VAL A 54 -29.54 -12.53 -7.91
N LEU A 55 -29.87 -11.66 -6.95
CA LEU A 55 -28.93 -10.66 -6.42
C LEU A 55 -27.76 -11.30 -5.65
N LEU A 56 -28.00 -12.37 -4.90
CA LEU A 56 -26.93 -13.12 -4.22
C LEU A 56 -26.02 -13.82 -5.24
N SER A 57 -26.57 -14.39 -6.31
CA SER A 57 -25.77 -14.98 -7.39
C SER A 57 -24.96 -13.92 -8.14
N ALA A 58 -25.54 -12.76 -8.41
CA ALA A 58 -24.87 -11.60 -8.98
C ALA A 58 -23.65 -11.19 -8.16
N TRP A 59 -23.89 -11.01 -6.85
CA TRP A 59 -22.89 -10.66 -5.88
C TRP A 59 -21.78 -11.72 -5.82
N LEU A 60 -22.13 -13.01 -5.76
CA LEU A 60 -21.14 -14.08 -5.70
C LEU A 60 -20.25 -14.12 -6.96
N LEU A 61 -20.84 -13.93 -8.15
CA LEU A 61 -20.07 -13.83 -9.39
C LEU A 61 -19.12 -12.63 -9.39
N LEU A 62 -19.57 -11.49 -8.87
CA LEU A 62 -18.73 -10.30 -8.71
C LEU A 62 -17.56 -10.56 -7.75
N VAL A 63 -17.83 -11.16 -6.58
CA VAL A 63 -16.80 -11.50 -5.60
C VAL A 63 -15.79 -12.48 -6.18
N LEU A 64 -16.23 -13.56 -6.83
CA LEU A 64 -15.32 -14.50 -7.48
C LEU A 64 -14.51 -13.82 -8.60
N GLY A 65 -15.15 -12.94 -9.38
CA GLY A 65 -14.49 -12.07 -10.37
C GLY A 65 -13.32 -11.29 -9.78
N LEU A 66 -13.60 -10.54 -8.71
CA LEU A 66 -12.64 -9.66 -8.04
C LEU A 66 -11.57 -10.41 -7.24
N THR A 67 -11.90 -11.55 -6.64
CA THR A 67 -10.99 -12.23 -5.71
C THR A 67 -10.16 -13.34 -6.37
N THR A 68 -10.67 -13.91 -7.47
CA THR A 68 -10.03 -15.05 -8.16
C THR A 68 -9.46 -14.68 -9.52
N PHE A 69 -10.11 -13.78 -10.27
CA PHE A 69 -9.75 -13.49 -11.67
C PHE A 69 -9.04 -12.16 -11.89
N SER A 70 -8.97 -11.27 -10.89
CA SER A 70 -8.25 -9.99 -11.02
C SER A 70 -6.81 -10.03 -10.53
N ARG A 71 -6.41 -11.08 -9.78
CA ARG A 71 -5.04 -11.24 -9.28
C ARG A 71 -4.22 -12.07 -10.28
N GLY A 72 -2.98 -11.65 -10.54
CA GLY A 72 -2.02 -12.41 -11.36
C GLY A 72 -1.68 -13.76 -10.71
N ALA A 73 -1.38 -14.77 -11.52
CA ALA A 73 -1.22 -16.17 -11.07
C ALA A 73 0.12 -16.47 -10.35
N ASN A 74 0.62 -15.55 -9.52
CA ASN A 74 2.02 -15.56 -9.07
C ASN A 74 2.23 -15.82 -7.57
N PHE A 75 1.19 -16.15 -6.80
CA PHE A 75 1.34 -16.52 -5.38
C PHE A 75 0.68 -17.88 -5.15
N THR A 76 1.47 -18.94 -5.25
CA THR A 76 0.96 -20.32 -5.17
C THR A 76 1.01 -20.85 -3.75
N GLY A 77 -0.14 -21.22 -3.21
CA GLY A 77 -0.27 -22.21 -2.14
C GLY A 77 0.16 -21.78 -0.73
N THR A 78 0.37 -20.50 -0.49
CA THR A 78 0.68 -19.99 0.85
C THR A 78 -0.60 -19.83 1.68
N ILE A 79 -0.49 -20.13 2.97
CA ILE A 79 -1.54 -19.95 3.96
C ILE A 79 -1.01 -18.92 4.95
N ASN A 80 -1.64 -17.74 5.00
CA ASN A 80 -1.39 -16.78 6.06
C ASN A 80 -2.42 -16.99 7.19
N THR A 81 -1.94 -17.49 8.33
CA THR A 81 -2.77 -17.73 9.52
C THR A 81 -2.73 -16.60 10.54
N SER A 82 -1.97 -15.55 10.28
CA SER A 82 -1.72 -14.50 11.25
C SER A 82 -2.83 -13.47 11.20
N LEU A 83 -3.59 -13.47 12.28
CA LEU A 83 -4.71 -12.57 12.44
C LEU A 83 -4.21 -11.17 12.79
N PHE A 84 -4.80 -10.18 12.16
CA PHE A 84 -4.56 -8.75 12.23
C PHE A 84 -3.24 -8.26 11.61
N SER A 85 -2.51 -9.09 10.88
CA SER A 85 -1.26 -8.68 10.23
C SER A 85 -1.48 -7.52 9.27
N GLY A 86 -2.61 -7.47 8.57
CA GLY A 86 -2.96 -6.33 7.70
C GLY A 86 -3.15 -5.01 8.46
N TYR A 87 -3.65 -5.05 9.70
CA TYR A 87 -3.77 -3.85 10.53
C TYR A 87 -2.43 -3.40 11.10
N VAL A 88 -1.58 -4.36 11.49
CA VAL A 88 -0.23 -4.08 11.99
C VAL A 88 0.62 -3.47 10.88
N ASN A 89 0.56 -4.04 9.67
CA ASN A 89 1.24 -3.49 8.50
C ASN A 89 0.76 -2.07 8.18
N ALA A 90 -0.56 -1.85 8.15
CA ALA A 90 -1.13 -0.53 7.94
C ALA A 90 -0.70 0.48 9.01
N TRP A 91 -0.46 0.03 10.24
CA TRP A 91 0.08 0.86 11.33
C TRP A 91 1.56 1.16 11.11
N HIS A 92 2.42 0.17 10.90
CA HIS A 92 3.87 0.36 10.70
C HIS A 92 4.18 1.25 9.48
N GLU A 93 3.46 1.04 8.38
CA GLU A 93 3.57 1.83 7.14
C GLU A 93 2.80 3.15 7.18
N TRP A 94 1.98 3.36 8.22
CA TRP A 94 1.01 4.45 8.30
C TRP A 94 0.18 4.59 7.00
N SER A 95 -0.29 3.44 6.49
CA SER A 95 -0.85 3.31 5.15
C SER A 95 -2.37 3.43 5.16
N TYR A 96 -2.87 4.61 4.80
CA TYR A 96 -4.31 4.81 4.56
C TYR A 96 -4.86 3.89 3.46
N THR A 97 -4.04 3.51 2.49
CA THR A 97 -4.46 2.65 1.38
C THR A 97 -4.77 1.24 1.88
N GLU A 98 -3.92 0.68 2.74
CA GLU A 98 -4.14 -0.65 3.31
C GLU A 98 -5.38 -0.69 4.20
N LEU A 99 -5.55 0.32 5.05
CA LEU A 99 -6.76 0.46 5.86
C LEU A 99 -8.02 0.57 4.98
N GLN A 100 -7.97 1.32 3.88
CA GLN A 100 -9.07 1.39 2.91
C GLN A 100 -9.38 0.03 2.28
N LEU A 101 -8.36 -0.74 1.91
CA LEU A 101 -8.54 -2.09 1.36
C LEU A 101 -9.21 -3.02 2.36
N ILE A 102 -8.82 -2.98 3.64
CA ILE A 102 -9.48 -3.74 4.72
C ILE A 102 -10.97 -3.39 4.81
N ILE A 103 -11.31 -2.09 4.81
CA ILE A 103 -12.72 -1.64 4.85
C ILE A 103 -13.48 -2.11 3.60
N PHE A 104 -12.86 -2.05 2.41
CA PHE A 104 -13.49 -2.51 1.19
C PHE A 104 -13.71 -4.02 1.17
N ASN A 105 -12.80 -4.83 1.72
CA ASN A 105 -13.01 -6.28 1.88
C ASN A 105 -14.27 -6.56 2.72
N MET A 106 -14.47 -5.83 3.82
CA MET A 106 -15.70 -5.93 4.62
C MET A 106 -16.95 -5.50 3.84
N LEU A 107 -16.91 -4.31 3.22
CA LEU A 107 -18.08 -3.79 2.50
C LEU A 107 -18.49 -4.68 1.32
N MET A 108 -17.51 -5.33 0.67
CA MET A 108 -17.75 -6.28 -0.40
C MET A 108 -18.64 -7.46 0.04
N PHE A 109 -18.59 -7.89 1.30
CA PHE A 109 -19.40 -8.99 1.82
C PHE A 109 -20.70 -8.58 2.55
N ALA A 110 -20.94 -7.28 2.73
CA ALA A 110 -22.20 -6.78 3.29
C ALA A 110 -23.46 -7.26 2.55
N PRO A 111 -23.50 -7.36 1.20
CA PRO A 111 -24.67 -7.86 0.48
C PRO A 111 -25.11 -9.27 0.89
N LEU A 112 -24.18 -10.16 1.27
CA LEU A 112 -24.51 -11.52 1.72
C LEU A 112 -25.45 -11.48 2.93
N GLY A 113 -25.04 -10.79 4.00
CA GLY A 113 -25.84 -10.72 5.22
C GLY A 113 -27.11 -9.89 5.04
N PHE A 114 -27.08 -8.88 4.17
CA PHE A 114 -28.23 -8.05 3.84
C PHE A 114 -29.34 -8.86 3.13
N LEU A 115 -28.97 -9.74 2.20
CA LEU A 115 -29.93 -10.45 1.34
C LEU A 115 -30.47 -11.75 1.96
N LEU A 116 -29.75 -12.37 2.90
CA LEU A 116 -30.15 -13.64 3.53
C LEU A 116 -31.57 -13.65 4.15
N PRO A 117 -32.01 -12.62 4.90
CA PRO A 117 -33.37 -12.56 5.43
C PRO A 117 -34.48 -12.61 4.36
N PHE A 118 -34.19 -12.16 3.14
CA PHE A 118 -35.15 -12.19 2.03
C PHE A 118 -35.23 -13.54 1.34
N LEU A 119 -34.15 -14.34 1.41
CA LEU A 119 -34.10 -15.69 0.86
C LEU A 119 -34.85 -16.69 1.76
N SER A 120 -34.73 -16.54 3.08
CA SER A 120 -35.38 -17.43 4.06
C SER A 120 -35.68 -16.70 5.38
N GLN A 121 -36.80 -17.04 6.02
CA GLN A 121 -37.09 -16.60 7.39
C GLN A 121 -36.01 -17.04 8.40
N LYS A 122 -35.28 -18.13 8.11
CA LYS A 122 -34.12 -18.52 8.94
C LYS A 122 -33.02 -17.46 8.87
N GLY A 123 -32.90 -16.73 7.76
CA GLY A 123 -31.97 -15.62 7.57
C GLY A 123 -32.20 -14.44 8.51
N GLU A 124 -33.38 -14.32 9.12
CA GLU A 124 -33.61 -13.33 10.18
C GLU A 124 -32.95 -13.72 11.51
N LYS A 125 -32.58 -15.00 11.69
CA LYS A 125 -31.92 -15.48 12.91
C LYS A 125 -30.41 -15.25 12.80
N PHE A 126 -29.86 -14.43 13.69
CA PHE A 126 -28.43 -14.09 13.72
C PHE A 126 -27.50 -15.33 13.62
N ARG A 127 -27.77 -16.39 14.40
CA ARG A 127 -26.96 -17.63 14.37
C ARG A 127 -26.91 -18.30 13.00
N PHE A 128 -28.02 -18.25 12.26
CA PHE A 128 -28.08 -18.83 10.91
C PHE A 128 -27.26 -17.98 9.93
N THR A 129 -27.40 -16.66 10.01
CA THR A 129 -26.58 -15.73 9.22
C THR A 129 -25.10 -15.94 9.51
N CYS A 130 -24.67 -15.97 10.77
CA CYS A 130 -23.27 -16.22 11.12
C CYS A 130 -22.76 -17.54 10.52
N LEU A 131 -23.51 -18.63 10.65
CA LEU A 131 -23.10 -19.91 10.09
C LEU A 131 -22.95 -19.84 8.56
N VAL A 132 -23.91 -19.25 7.86
CA VAL A 132 -23.85 -19.12 6.40
C VAL A 132 -22.72 -18.21 5.96
N SER A 133 -22.54 -17.06 6.61
CA SER A 133 -21.45 -16.12 6.33
C SER A 133 -20.10 -16.77 6.49
N PHE A 134 -19.86 -17.46 7.61
CA PHE A 134 -18.61 -18.18 7.85
C PHE A 134 -18.37 -19.26 6.79
N LEU A 135 -19.37 -20.11 6.50
CA LEU A 135 -19.22 -21.19 5.52
C LEU A 135 -18.98 -20.68 4.10
N VAL A 136 -19.67 -19.62 3.68
CA VAL A 136 -19.50 -19.03 2.35
C VAL A 136 -18.12 -18.43 2.20
N THR A 137 -17.69 -17.61 3.17
CA THR A 137 -16.36 -17.01 3.12
C THR A 137 -15.26 -18.08 3.19
N PHE A 138 -15.36 -19.04 4.10
CA PHE A 138 -14.41 -20.15 4.19
C PHE A 138 -14.31 -20.94 2.89
N LEU A 139 -15.44 -21.21 2.24
CA LEU A 139 -15.46 -21.92 0.96
C LEU A 139 -14.78 -21.11 -0.15
N ILE A 140 -14.96 -19.79 -0.19
CA ILE A 140 -14.30 -18.91 -1.17
C ILE A 140 -12.77 -18.99 -0.99
N GLU A 141 -12.27 -18.84 0.23
CA GLU A 141 -10.84 -18.93 0.54
C GLU A 141 -10.26 -20.31 0.17
N VAL A 142 -10.97 -21.40 0.51
CA VAL A 142 -10.56 -22.77 0.14
C VAL A 142 -10.55 -22.96 -1.37
N LEU A 143 -11.52 -22.40 -2.10
CA LEU A 143 -11.53 -22.45 -3.56
C LEU A 143 -10.36 -21.68 -4.17
N GLN A 144 -10.01 -20.51 -3.63
CA GLN A 144 -8.84 -19.74 -4.08
C GLN A 144 -7.54 -20.50 -3.84
N LEU A 145 -7.40 -21.14 -2.67
CA LEU A 145 -6.25 -21.97 -2.32
C LEU A 145 -6.11 -23.18 -3.26
N ILE A 146 -7.19 -23.94 -3.49
CA ILE A 146 -7.18 -25.13 -4.36
C ILE A 146 -6.93 -24.75 -5.83
N THR A 147 -7.46 -23.61 -6.28
CA THR A 147 -7.30 -23.17 -7.67
C THR A 147 -5.95 -22.48 -7.93
N GLY A 148 -5.14 -22.25 -6.90
CA GLY A 148 -3.86 -21.54 -7.00
C GLY A 148 -4.02 -20.08 -7.44
N ARG A 149 -5.18 -19.48 -7.16
CA ARG A 149 -5.55 -18.12 -7.61
C ARG A 149 -5.47 -17.08 -6.48
N GLY A 150 -5.07 -17.49 -5.28
CA GLY A 150 -4.92 -16.61 -4.13
C GLY A 150 -4.22 -17.30 -2.97
N ILE A 151 -3.96 -16.50 -1.93
CA ILE A 151 -3.42 -16.91 -0.63
C ILE A 151 -4.63 -17.15 0.28
N PHE A 152 -4.60 -18.20 1.09
CA PHE A 152 -5.60 -18.35 2.14
C PHE A 152 -5.24 -17.40 3.28
N GLU A 153 -5.98 -16.31 3.43
CA GLU A 153 -5.69 -15.27 4.43
C GLU A 153 -6.75 -15.27 5.54
N LEU A 154 -6.33 -15.53 6.78
CA LEU A 154 -7.26 -15.56 7.91
C LEU A 154 -7.91 -14.18 8.16
N ASP A 155 -7.18 -13.12 7.87
CA ASP A 155 -7.70 -11.74 7.91
C ASP A 155 -8.83 -11.52 6.92
N ASP A 156 -8.70 -12.02 5.69
CA ASP A 156 -9.78 -11.92 4.70
C ASP A 156 -11.01 -12.71 5.13
N LEU A 157 -10.83 -13.90 5.71
CA LEU A 157 -11.93 -14.66 6.32
C LEU A 157 -12.67 -13.83 7.39
N LEU A 158 -11.91 -13.16 8.28
CA LEU A 158 -12.46 -12.31 9.33
C LEU A 158 -13.21 -11.09 8.73
N HIS A 159 -12.57 -10.34 7.83
CA HIS A 159 -13.12 -9.11 7.25
C HIS A 159 -14.42 -9.39 6.49
N ASN A 160 -14.42 -10.42 5.66
CA ASN A 160 -15.58 -10.84 4.89
C ASN A 160 -16.73 -11.28 5.81
N PHE A 161 -16.42 -12.01 6.88
CA PHE A 161 -17.41 -12.39 7.90
C PHE A 161 -18.01 -11.18 8.63
N VAL A 162 -17.17 -10.24 9.09
CA VAL A 162 -17.59 -8.98 9.74
C VAL A 162 -18.46 -8.14 8.80
N GLY A 163 -18.05 -8.03 7.54
CA GLY A 163 -18.80 -7.38 6.48
C GLY A 163 -20.21 -7.93 6.33
N SER A 164 -20.33 -9.26 6.28
CA SER A 164 -21.63 -9.93 6.21
C SER A 164 -22.49 -9.65 7.45
N ILE A 165 -21.91 -9.68 8.66
CA ILE A 165 -22.63 -9.33 9.89
C ILE A 165 -23.13 -7.87 9.86
N PHE A 166 -22.30 -6.94 9.37
CA PHE A 166 -22.70 -5.54 9.19
C PHE A 166 -23.93 -5.44 8.28
N GLY A 167 -23.89 -6.05 7.10
CA GLY A 167 -25.04 -6.07 6.18
C GLY A 167 -26.31 -6.64 6.81
N TYR A 168 -26.19 -7.69 7.63
CA TYR A 168 -27.30 -8.27 8.39
C TYR A 168 -27.89 -7.28 9.41
N PHE A 169 -27.07 -6.58 10.19
CA PHE A 169 -27.60 -5.59 11.14
C PHE A 169 -28.30 -4.44 10.44
N VAL A 170 -27.76 -3.97 9.31
CA VAL A 170 -28.39 -2.94 8.48
C VAL A 170 -29.77 -3.37 8.02
N ILE A 171 -29.91 -4.57 7.41
CA ILE A 171 -31.23 -5.00 6.94
C ILE A 171 -32.22 -5.26 8.08
N MET A 172 -31.76 -5.82 9.20
CA MET A 172 -32.63 -6.08 10.36
C MET A 172 -33.15 -4.78 10.96
N PHE A 173 -32.35 -3.72 10.98
CA PHE A 173 -32.83 -2.38 11.35
C PHE A 173 -33.98 -1.91 10.45
N PHE A 174 -33.83 -2.01 9.12
CA PHE A 174 -34.90 -1.62 8.20
C PHE A 174 -36.15 -2.51 8.36
N LEU A 175 -36.00 -3.83 8.36
CA LEU A 175 -37.12 -4.77 8.48
C LEU A 175 -37.90 -4.57 9.78
N THR A 176 -37.21 -4.38 10.91
CA THR A 176 -37.87 -4.15 12.20
C THR A 176 -38.56 -2.79 12.25
N SER A 177 -37.92 -1.74 11.72
CA SER A 177 -38.49 -0.40 11.67
C SER A 177 -39.74 -0.33 10.78
N PHE A 178 -39.70 -0.98 9.60
CA PHE A 178 -40.86 -1.09 8.71
C PHE A 178 -42.01 -1.88 9.36
N ARG A 179 -41.71 -3.00 10.03
CA ARG A 179 -42.75 -3.81 10.73
C ARG A 179 -43.39 -3.07 11.89
N ARG A 180 -42.63 -2.23 12.59
CA ARG A 180 -43.12 -1.44 13.73
C ARG A 180 -43.68 -0.07 13.35
N LYS A 181 -43.57 0.34 12.07
CA LYS A 181 -43.96 1.67 11.57
C LYS A 181 -43.30 2.82 12.35
N GLY A 182 -42.03 2.66 12.74
CA GLY A 182 -41.28 3.63 13.52
C GLY A 182 -39.81 3.22 13.70
N LEU A 183 -38.97 4.14 14.18
CA LEU A 183 -37.54 3.90 14.36
C LEU A 183 -37.28 2.91 15.51
N GLU A 184 -36.62 1.79 15.22
CA GLU A 184 -36.24 0.80 16.23
C GLU A 184 -34.80 1.03 16.72
N TRP A 185 -34.67 1.79 17.81
CA TRP A 185 -33.37 2.20 18.35
C TRP A 185 -32.43 1.03 18.69
N LYS A 186 -32.94 -0.11 19.16
CA LYS A 186 -32.07 -1.25 19.53
C LYS A 186 -31.37 -1.85 18.30
N SER A 187 -32.04 -1.91 17.17
CA SER A 187 -31.52 -2.44 15.90
C SER A 187 -30.66 -1.40 15.20
N LEU A 188 -31.00 -0.11 15.34
CA LEU A 188 -30.15 0.98 14.90
C LEU A 188 -28.79 0.95 15.62
N ILE A 189 -28.79 0.82 16.95
CA ILE A 189 -27.55 0.69 17.74
C ILE A 189 -26.70 -0.46 17.19
N LYS A 190 -27.27 -1.65 16.99
CA LYS A 190 -26.54 -2.80 16.42
C LYS A 190 -25.94 -2.52 15.04
N ALA A 191 -26.67 -1.83 14.17
CA ALA A 191 -26.17 -1.45 12.85
C ALA A 191 -25.02 -0.44 12.92
N LEU A 192 -24.99 0.39 13.96
CA LEU A 192 -23.97 1.42 14.17
C LEU A 192 -22.76 0.96 15.00
N VAL A 193 -22.85 -0.15 15.74
CA VAL A 193 -21.74 -0.65 16.57
C VAL A 193 -20.46 -0.85 15.76
N LEU A 194 -20.54 -1.52 14.60
CA LEU A 194 -19.36 -1.78 13.78
C LEU A 194 -18.74 -0.49 13.22
N PRO A 195 -19.50 0.40 12.53
CA PRO A 195 -18.97 1.70 12.11
C PRO A 195 -18.33 2.49 13.26
N PHE A 196 -18.95 2.49 14.45
CA PHE A 196 -18.45 3.23 15.59
C PHE A 196 -17.15 2.67 16.15
N ILE A 197 -16.98 1.34 16.18
CA ILE A 197 -15.70 0.70 16.54
C ILE A 197 -14.59 1.14 15.59
N PHE A 198 -14.84 1.15 14.28
CA PHE A 198 -13.84 1.61 13.31
C PHE A 198 -13.53 3.10 13.45
N VAL A 199 -14.55 3.94 13.61
CA VAL A 199 -14.34 5.39 13.80
C VAL A 199 -13.53 5.67 15.07
N ILE A 200 -13.84 5.00 16.18
CA ILE A 200 -13.05 5.13 17.41
C ILE A 200 -11.64 4.61 17.19
N GLY A 201 -11.48 3.41 16.63
CA GLY A 201 -10.15 2.80 16.42
C GLY A 201 -9.25 3.67 15.55
N ILE A 202 -9.77 4.16 14.43
CA ILE A 202 -9.05 5.08 13.53
C ILE A 202 -8.77 6.41 14.22
N GLY A 203 -9.74 6.97 14.94
CA GLY A 203 -9.55 8.21 15.71
C GLY A 203 -8.47 8.08 16.77
N CYS A 204 -8.44 6.97 17.50
CA CYS A 204 -7.40 6.64 18.47
C CYS A 204 -6.04 6.46 17.79
N ALA A 205 -5.96 5.73 16.68
CA ALA A 205 -4.72 5.54 15.93
C ALA A 205 -4.15 6.88 15.46
N ILE A 206 -4.99 7.77 14.90
CA ILE A 206 -4.60 9.12 14.49
C ILE A 206 -4.11 9.94 15.68
N ALA A 207 -4.82 9.90 16.82
CA ALA A 207 -4.43 10.65 18.01
C ALA A 207 -3.08 10.17 18.57
N VAL A 208 -2.86 8.85 18.64
CA VAL A 208 -1.59 8.26 19.09
C VAL A 208 -0.47 8.63 18.13
N TYR A 209 -0.67 8.43 16.83
CA TYR A 209 0.33 8.75 15.81
C TYR A 209 0.72 10.23 15.84
N ASN A 210 -0.25 11.14 15.90
CA ASN A 210 0.03 12.58 15.99
C ASN A 210 0.73 12.98 17.29
N GLY A 211 0.55 12.21 18.37
CA GLY A 211 1.20 12.44 19.65
C GLY A 211 2.63 11.88 19.75
N GLN A 212 3.04 10.99 18.84
CA GLN A 212 4.42 10.54 18.76
C GLN A 212 5.33 11.68 18.29
N GLU A 213 6.59 11.68 18.70
CA GLU A 213 7.59 12.60 18.16
C GLU A 213 7.96 12.20 16.73
N TYR A 214 8.49 10.99 16.58
CA TYR A 214 8.79 10.36 15.29
C TYR A 214 7.58 9.63 14.70
N GLY A 215 7.69 9.22 13.45
CA GLY A 215 6.76 8.31 12.79
C GLY A 215 7.03 6.84 13.12
N ASN A 216 6.10 6.00 12.71
CA ASN A 216 6.29 4.55 12.70
C ASN A 216 7.35 4.14 11.67
N MET A 217 8.08 3.08 11.98
CA MET A 217 9.17 2.54 11.15
C MET A 217 8.65 1.47 10.17
N PRO A 218 8.72 1.70 8.84
CA PRO A 218 8.28 0.77 7.80
C PRO A 218 9.32 -0.33 7.53
N ILE A 219 9.91 -0.88 8.59
CA ILE A 219 10.89 -1.98 8.56
C ILE A 219 10.57 -3.05 9.61
N ILE A 220 9.54 -2.80 10.42
CA ILE A 220 9.11 -3.72 11.47
C ILE A 220 8.10 -4.67 10.83
N PRO A 221 8.38 -5.97 10.77
CA PRO A 221 7.47 -6.89 10.12
C PRO A 221 6.16 -7.00 10.91
N ALA A 222 5.05 -7.21 10.21
CA ALA A 222 3.77 -7.50 10.85
C ALA A 222 3.79 -8.83 11.64
N GLU A 223 4.66 -9.75 11.23
CA GLU A 223 4.84 -11.07 11.82
C GLU A 223 6.33 -11.38 11.93
N LYS A 224 6.74 -11.93 13.08
CA LYS A 224 8.13 -12.32 13.28
C LYS A 224 8.52 -13.47 12.36
N GLN A 225 9.76 -13.45 11.89
CA GLN A 225 10.36 -14.56 11.18
C GLN A 225 10.42 -15.79 12.09
N ASN A 226 10.14 -16.98 11.54
CA ASN A 226 10.20 -18.21 12.31
C ASN A 226 11.65 -18.68 12.49
N MET A 227 12.33 -18.13 13.49
CA MET A 227 13.72 -18.46 13.80
C MET A 227 13.90 -19.86 14.43
N SER A 228 12.81 -20.50 14.88
CA SER A 228 12.89 -21.81 15.55
C SER A 228 13.21 -22.98 14.62
N ALA A 229 13.01 -22.79 13.31
CA ALA A 229 13.19 -23.82 12.29
C ALA A 229 14.54 -23.75 11.57
N ILE A 230 15.38 -22.77 11.90
CA ILE A 230 16.67 -22.49 11.26
C ILE A 230 17.80 -22.49 12.29
N SER A 231 19.05 -22.55 11.82
CA SER A 231 20.23 -22.21 12.63
C SER A 231 20.71 -20.80 12.29
N ILE A 232 21.28 -20.12 13.28
CA ILE A 232 21.93 -18.83 13.09
C ILE A 232 23.38 -18.93 13.57
N GLU A 233 24.30 -18.49 12.73
CA GLU A 233 25.72 -18.39 13.01
C GLU A 233 26.12 -16.92 12.96
N ASN A 234 26.90 -16.49 13.95
CA ASN A 234 27.45 -15.13 14.00
C ASN A 234 28.95 -15.17 13.74
N GLU A 235 29.38 -14.54 12.65
CA GLU A 235 30.78 -14.29 12.32
C GLU A 235 31.18 -12.83 12.60
N ALA A 236 30.21 -11.94 12.87
CA ALA A 236 30.43 -10.52 13.13
C ALA A 236 30.83 -10.26 14.59
N VAL A 237 31.60 -9.19 14.80
CA VAL A 237 31.95 -8.70 16.14
C VAL A 237 31.10 -7.45 16.41
N PHE A 238 30.12 -7.57 17.29
CA PHE A 238 29.22 -6.48 17.62
C PHE A 238 29.74 -5.59 18.74
N SER A 239 29.54 -4.29 18.59
CA SER A 239 29.81 -3.33 19.66
C SER A 239 28.81 -3.49 20.83
N GLU A 240 29.32 -3.39 22.06
CA GLU A 240 28.50 -3.40 23.29
C GLU A 240 28.26 -1.99 23.86
N GLY A 241 28.93 -0.98 23.32
CA GLY A 241 28.79 0.41 23.73
C GLY A 241 27.52 1.03 23.16
N LYS A 242 26.92 1.97 23.91
CA LYS A 242 25.90 2.87 23.35
C LYS A 242 26.63 4.03 22.69
N ASP A 243 26.48 4.13 21.37
CA ASP A 243 26.99 5.25 20.59
C ASP A 243 25.89 6.33 20.43
N SER A 244 26.16 7.36 19.66
CA SER A 244 25.15 8.37 19.29
C SER A 244 25.18 8.67 17.81
N ALA A 245 24.02 8.95 17.23
CA ALA A 245 23.91 9.39 15.85
C ALA A 245 22.81 10.43 15.66
N CYS A 246 22.98 11.25 14.64
CA CYS A 246 22.03 12.32 14.33
C CYS A 246 20.71 11.75 13.82
N VAL A 247 19.62 12.49 14.03
CA VAL A 247 18.34 12.34 13.33
C VAL A 247 18.13 13.56 12.45
N TYR A 248 17.60 13.34 11.25
CA TYR A 248 17.29 14.41 10.30
C TYR A 248 15.83 14.39 9.89
N ARG A 249 15.37 15.44 9.22
CA ARG A 249 14.05 15.52 8.64
C ARG A 249 14.13 15.94 7.18
N ASN A 250 13.31 15.32 6.34
CA ASN A 250 13.09 15.80 4.98
C ASN A 250 11.92 16.80 4.98
N PRO A 251 12.16 18.10 4.75
CA PRO A 251 11.11 19.13 4.76
C PRO A 251 10.12 18.97 3.60
N SER A 252 10.56 18.39 2.49
CA SER A 252 9.75 18.18 1.27
C SER A 252 8.87 16.93 1.36
N ALA A 253 9.16 16.03 2.30
CA ALA A 253 8.40 14.80 2.49
C ALA A 253 6.97 15.09 2.97
N ASN A 254 6.00 14.49 2.29
CA ASN A 254 4.56 14.61 2.53
C ASN A 254 3.98 16.04 2.44
N ASP A 255 4.78 17.04 2.05
CA ASP A 255 4.36 18.44 1.99
C ASP A 255 3.48 18.72 0.75
N SER A 256 2.22 19.12 0.97
CA SER A 256 1.29 19.47 -0.11
C SER A 256 1.61 20.78 -0.82
N GLN A 257 2.08 21.78 -0.07
CA GLN A 257 2.43 23.08 -0.61
C GLN A 257 3.69 22.98 -1.47
N TYR A 258 4.67 22.19 -1.06
CA TYR A 258 5.84 21.88 -1.88
C TYR A 258 5.44 21.27 -3.23
N ARG A 259 4.54 20.27 -3.24
CA ARG A 259 4.07 19.65 -4.50
C ARG A 259 3.40 20.65 -5.43
N GLU A 260 2.55 21.54 -4.91
CA GLU A 260 1.90 22.59 -5.71
C GLU A 260 2.93 23.58 -6.26
N THR A 261 3.93 23.94 -5.45
CA THR A 261 5.04 24.82 -5.85
C THR A 261 5.86 24.22 -6.98
N ILE A 262 6.22 22.93 -6.89
CA ILE A 262 6.95 22.24 -7.96
C ILE A 262 6.15 22.19 -9.25
N ALA A 263 4.86 21.85 -9.18
CA ALA A 263 4.01 21.83 -10.37
C ALA A 263 4.03 23.20 -11.06
N GLN A 264 3.78 24.29 -10.32
CA GLN A 264 3.80 25.65 -10.87
C GLN A 264 5.19 26.07 -11.40
N ALA A 265 6.26 25.69 -10.70
CA ALA A 265 7.62 26.00 -11.11
C ALA A 265 7.95 25.35 -12.46
N VAL A 266 7.59 24.08 -12.64
CA VAL A 266 7.84 23.34 -13.88
C VAL A 266 6.93 23.84 -15.01
N GLU A 267 5.68 24.21 -14.73
CA GLU A 267 4.81 24.90 -15.70
C GLU A 267 5.46 26.20 -16.20
N ALA A 268 5.98 27.02 -15.28
CA ALA A 268 6.64 28.28 -15.62
C ALA A 268 7.95 28.08 -16.42
N LEU A 269 8.67 26.98 -16.18
CA LEU A 269 9.91 26.66 -16.89
C LEU A 269 9.65 26.15 -18.32
N THR A 270 8.56 25.41 -18.51
CA THR A 270 8.30 24.65 -19.76
C THR A 270 7.19 25.23 -20.63
N ASP A 271 6.41 26.18 -20.10
CA ASP A 271 5.20 26.75 -20.74
C ASP A 271 4.14 25.67 -21.07
N ILE A 272 4.12 24.58 -20.29
CA ILE A 272 3.17 23.48 -20.43
C ILE A 272 2.17 23.55 -19.29
N GLU A 273 0.87 23.56 -19.61
CA GLU A 273 -0.19 23.43 -18.60
C GLU A 273 -0.38 21.96 -18.22
N PHE A 274 -0.29 21.66 -16.92
CA PHE A 274 -0.57 20.33 -16.40
C PHE A 274 -1.98 20.22 -15.80
N LYS A 275 -2.58 19.03 -15.95
CA LYS A 275 -3.71 18.62 -15.12
C LYS A 275 -3.31 17.46 -14.24
N ALA A 276 -3.72 17.51 -12.98
CA ALA A 276 -3.60 16.36 -12.08
C ALA A 276 -4.53 15.25 -12.58
N VAL A 277 -3.96 14.13 -13.02
CA VAL A 277 -4.73 13.05 -13.66
C VAL A 277 -4.95 11.88 -12.73
N ARG A 278 -3.90 11.43 -12.01
CA ARG A 278 -3.96 10.18 -11.23
C ARG A 278 -2.98 10.17 -10.05
N ARG A 279 -3.30 9.36 -9.05
CA ARG A 279 -2.35 8.93 -8.02
C ARG A 279 -1.78 7.57 -8.40
N ASP A 280 -0.46 7.43 -8.39
CA ASP A 280 0.21 6.15 -8.50
C ASP A 280 0.82 5.78 -7.14
N GLY A 281 0.15 4.88 -6.42
CA GLY A 281 0.42 4.66 -5.00
C GLY A 281 0.22 5.97 -4.20
N ARG A 282 1.30 6.48 -3.60
CA ARG A 282 1.36 7.78 -2.93
C ARG A 282 1.77 8.94 -3.85
N ASN A 283 2.28 8.65 -5.05
CA ASN A 283 2.88 9.64 -5.95
C ASN A 283 1.80 10.39 -6.74
N HIS A 284 2.10 11.65 -7.05
CA HIS A 284 1.20 12.52 -7.81
C HIS A 284 1.67 12.62 -9.26
N VAL A 285 0.77 12.29 -10.19
CA VAL A 285 1.06 12.31 -11.63
C VAL A 285 0.22 13.41 -12.31
N TYR A 286 0.94 14.32 -12.94
CA TYR A 286 0.45 15.45 -13.70
C TYR A 286 0.71 15.17 -15.19
N VAL A 287 -0.30 15.39 -16.03
CA VAL A 287 -0.21 15.13 -17.48
C VAL A 287 -0.69 16.36 -18.24
N SER A 288 0.01 16.68 -19.32
CA SER A 288 -0.39 17.74 -20.25
C SER A 288 -1.70 17.40 -20.97
N ASN A 289 -2.47 18.43 -21.32
CA ASN A 289 -3.72 18.27 -22.09
C ASN A 289 -3.50 17.88 -23.56
N SER A 290 -2.36 18.26 -24.14
CA SER A 290 -2.10 18.21 -25.58
C SER A 290 -0.98 17.25 -25.98
N SER A 291 -0.19 16.77 -25.02
CA SER A 291 0.99 15.95 -25.23
C SER A 291 1.08 14.85 -24.16
N ASN A 292 1.70 13.71 -24.46
CA ASN A 292 1.94 12.63 -23.49
C ASN A 292 3.01 13.01 -22.42
N ILE A 293 3.26 14.31 -22.19
CA ILE A 293 4.24 14.83 -21.25
C ILE A 293 3.75 14.61 -19.83
N GLN A 294 4.64 14.13 -18.96
CA GLN A 294 4.32 13.75 -17.60
C GLN A 294 5.27 14.41 -16.60
N LEU A 295 4.71 14.97 -15.53
CA LEU A 295 5.41 15.34 -14.31
C LEU A 295 4.96 14.39 -13.18
N THR A 296 5.91 13.71 -12.54
CA THR A 296 5.66 12.84 -11.39
C THR A 296 6.37 13.40 -10.17
N ILE A 297 5.66 13.56 -9.07
CA ILE A 297 6.24 13.99 -7.79
C ILE A 297 6.07 12.88 -6.75
N LEU A 298 7.19 12.42 -6.19
CA LEU A 298 7.24 11.39 -5.16
C LEU A 298 6.89 12.03 -3.82
N THR A 299 5.78 11.59 -3.22
CA THR A 299 5.25 12.24 -2.00
C THR A 299 6.09 11.94 -0.76
N ASN A 300 6.80 10.81 -0.72
CA ASN A 300 7.59 10.43 0.45
C ASN A 300 8.92 11.16 0.54
N SER A 301 9.56 11.46 -0.60
CA SER A 301 10.90 12.02 -0.65
C SER A 301 10.97 13.45 -1.21
N GLY A 302 9.91 13.93 -1.88
CA GLY A 302 9.91 15.24 -2.53
C GLY A 302 10.67 15.28 -3.86
N GLU A 303 11.26 14.16 -4.29
CA GLU A 303 11.88 14.03 -5.61
C GLU A 303 10.81 14.11 -6.71
N TRP A 304 11.22 14.54 -7.90
CA TRP A 304 10.31 14.64 -9.02
C TRP A 304 10.99 14.42 -10.37
N ASN A 305 10.20 13.99 -11.35
CA ASN A 305 10.65 13.82 -12.71
C ASN A 305 9.66 14.41 -13.70
N TYR A 306 10.18 15.16 -14.65
CA TYR A 306 9.48 15.64 -15.83
C TYR A 306 10.03 14.91 -17.05
N ASN A 307 9.15 14.35 -17.87
CA ASN A 307 9.53 13.60 -19.06
C ASN A 307 8.58 13.86 -20.22
N THR A 308 9.17 14.06 -21.40
CA THR A 308 8.43 14.19 -22.66
C THR A 308 8.24 12.86 -23.40
N TRP A 309 8.91 11.80 -22.95
CA TRP A 309 9.03 10.50 -23.64
C TRP A 309 9.64 10.59 -25.04
N SER A 310 10.32 11.70 -25.36
CA SER A 310 11.22 11.79 -26.50
C SER A 310 12.58 11.21 -26.12
N TYR A 311 13.13 10.34 -26.97
CA TYR A 311 14.45 9.75 -26.80
C TYR A 311 15.55 10.54 -27.54
N ASP A 312 15.20 11.68 -28.13
CA ASP A 312 16.11 12.50 -28.92
C ASP A 312 16.84 13.49 -28.01
N THR A 313 17.92 13.05 -27.36
CA THR A 313 18.83 13.94 -26.62
C THR A 313 19.88 14.53 -27.56
N VAL A 314 20.18 15.83 -27.42
CA VAL A 314 21.18 16.52 -28.23
C VAL A 314 22.48 16.75 -27.44
N GLU A 315 23.63 16.57 -28.09
CA GLU A 315 24.89 17.05 -27.54
C GLU A 315 24.94 18.58 -27.60
N LEU A 316 25.40 19.20 -26.51
CA LEU A 316 25.44 20.65 -26.39
C LEU A 316 26.88 21.15 -26.57
N THR A 317 27.03 22.25 -27.28
CA THR A 317 28.31 22.95 -27.33
C THR A 317 28.65 23.53 -25.95
N GLU A 318 29.92 23.87 -25.71
CA GLU A 318 30.34 24.50 -24.44
C GLU A 318 29.60 25.81 -24.15
N ALA A 319 29.32 26.59 -25.20
CA ALA A 319 28.59 27.86 -25.08
C ALA A 319 27.11 27.64 -24.72
N GLU A 320 26.44 26.68 -25.35
CA GLU A 320 25.05 26.32 -25.04
C GLU A 320 24.94 25.73 -23.62
N THR A 321 25.88 24.85 -23.26
CA THR A 321 25.97 24.27 -21.91
C THR A 321 26.05 25.36 -20.86
N LEU A 322 26.93 26.35 -21.04
CA LEU A 322 27.09 27.45 -20.08
C LEU A 322 25.82 28.31 -19.98
N ALA A 323 25.18 28.62 -21.11
CA ALA A 323 23.95 29.40 -21.13
C ALA A 323 22.80 28.66 -20.40
N LYS A 324 22.59 27.38 -20.73
CA LYS A 324 21.55 26.54 -20.12
C LYS A 324 21.82 26.26 -18.65
N ARG A 325 23.08 26.06 -18.27
CA ARG A 325 23.48 25.95 -16.86
C ARG A 325 23.08 27.20 -16.08
N ASN A 326 23.42 28.39 -16.55
CA ASN A 326 23.11 29.63 -15.83
C ASN A 326 21.61 29.86 -15.69
N GLU A 327 20.85 29.63 -16.76
CA GLU A 327 19.38 29.70 -16.77
C GLU A 327 18.76 28.74 -15.72
N LEU A 328 19.21 27.48 -15.73
CA LEU A 328 18.73 26.47 -14.78
C LEU A 328 19.15 26.76 -13.35
N GLU A 329 20.39 27.18 -13.09
CA GLU A 329 20.84 27.51 -11.73
C GLU A 329 20.09 28.71 -11.15
N GLU A 330 19.78 29.73 -11.95
CA GLU A 330 18.96 30.87 -11.52
C GLU A 330 17.53 30.44 -11.19
N TRP A 331 16.90 29.67 -12.09
CA TRP A 331 15.56 29.13 -11.87
C TRP A 331 15.50 28.21 -10.63
N MET A 332 16.45 27.28 -10.49
CA MET A 332 16.48 26.38 -9.35
C MET A 332 16.69 27.13 -8.03
N LYS A 333 17.53 28.18 -8.00
CA LYS A 333 17.71 29.02 -6.81
C LYS A 333 16.44 29.79 -6.44
N GLN A 334 15.69 30.28 -7.43
CA GLN A 334 14.41 30.97 -7.19
C GLN A 334 13.41 30.08 -6.41
N TYR A 335 13.40 28.77 -6.70
CA TYR A 335 12.48 27.81 -6.08
C TYR A 335 13.13 26.97 -4.95
N ASN A 336 14.34 27.30 -4.51
CA ASN A 336 15.11 26.54 -3.51
C ASN A 336 15.33 25.05 -3.90
N LEU A 337 15.57 24.78 -5.18
CA LEU A 337 15.76 23.43 -5.75
C LEU A 337 17.22 23.06 -5.98
N LEU A 338 18.15 23.99 -5.78
CA LEU A 338 19.59 23.74 -5.89
C LEU A 338 20.24 23.94 -4.53
N PRO A 339 20.48 22.87 -3.75
CA PRO A 339 21.22 22.96 -2.51
C PRO A 339 22.63 23.49 -2.70
N ASP A 340 23.20 24.05 -1.63
CA ASP A 340 24.58 24.51 -1.63
C ASP A 340 25.55 23.33 -1.78
N GLY A 341 26.69 23.57 -2.45
CA GLY A 341 27.76 22.57 -2.60
C GLY A 341 27.54 21.52 -3.70
N MET A 342 26.46 21.60 -4.48
CA MET A 342 26.23 20.72 -5.63
C MET A 342 27.31 20.92 -6.72
N ILE A 343 27.87 19.83 -7.23
CA ILE A 343 28.97 19.83 -8.20
C ILE A 343 28.41 19.64 -9.61
N PHE A 344 28.61 20.63 -10.48
CA PHE A 344 28.19 20.57 -11.87
C PHE A 344 29.13 19.73 -12.74
N SER A 345 28.56 18.90 -13.62
CA SER A 345 29.25 18.16 -14.67
C SER A 345 28.36 18.00 -15.92
N VAL A 346 28.98 17.59 -17.02
CA VAL A 346 28.26 17.18 -18.23
C VAL A 346 28.49 15.69 -18.45
N GLN A 347 27.42 14.91 -18.40
CA GLN A 347 27.46 13.47 -18.63
C GLN A 347 27.18 13.17 -20.11
N ASP A 348 28.07 12.40 -20.73
CA ASP A 348 27.95 11.92 -22.13
C ASP A 348 27.65 13.05 -23.15
N GLY A 349 28.17 14.27 -22.90
CA GLY A 349 28.03 15.44 -23.78
C GLY A 349 26.62 16.04 -23.91
N SER A 350 25.61 15.42 -23.31
CA SER A 350 24.19 15.71 -23.58
C SER A 350 23.35 15.95 -22.33
N ILE A 351 23.82 15.52 -21.15
CA ILE A 351 23.10 15.64 -19.88
C ILE A 351 23.82 16.61 -18.97
N LEU A 352 23.14 17.68 -18.59
CA LEU A 352 23.59 18.60 -17.55
C LEU A 352 23.28 17.98 -16.20
N ARG A 353 24.31 17.82 -15.36
CA ARG A 353 24.21 17.07 -14.10
C ARG A 353 24.78 17.87 -12.94
N TRP A 354 24.06 17.88 -11.82
CA TRP A 354 24.54 18.39 -10.53
C TRP A 354 24.49 17.28 -9.51
N ASP A 355 25.62 16.95 -8.89
CA ASP A 355 25.72 15.90 -7.89
C ASP A 355 25.97 16.47 -6.49
N ALA A 356 25.25 15.94 -5.50
CA ALA A 356 25.57 16.21 -4.11
C ALA A 356 26.91 15.54 -3.73
N PRO A 357 27.68 16.11 -2.79
CA PRO A 357 28.89 15.48 -2.28
C PRO A 357 28.62 14.06 -1.76
N THR A 358 29.50 13.11 -2.12
CA THR A 358 29.37 11.71 -1.66
C THR A 358 29.61 11.62 -0.15
N MET A 359 28.63 11.06 0.57
CA MET A 359 28.71 10.77 2.00
C MET A 359 28.78 9.26 2.22
N ASN A 360 29.82 8.78 2.89
CA ASN A 360 30.04 7.36 3.20
C ASN A 360 29.52 7.00 4.60
N GLY A 361 28.23 7.23 4.87
CA GLY A 361 27.58 6.87 6.15
C GLY A 361 27.90 7.74 7.37
N ASN A 362 28.93 8.61 7.29
CA ASN A 362 29.24 9.61 8.32
C ASN A 362 28.51 10.92 8.00
N TYR A 363 27.29 11.06 8.50
CA TYR A 363 26.50 12.27 8.31
C TYR A 363 26.85 13.37 9.33
N PRO A 364 26.91 14.64 8.90
CA PRO A 364 27.32 15.75 9.76
C PRO A 364 26.25 16.13 10.79
N GLN A 365 26.64 16.77 11.89
CA GLN A 365 25.70 17.52 12.76
C GLN A 365 25.31 18.85 12.11
N ASP A 366 24.84 18.79 10.87
CA ASP A 366 24.45 19.93 10.05
C ASP A 366 23.52 19.45 8.92
N ASP A 367 22.91 20.40 8.22
CA ASP A 367 22.05 20.12 7.08
C ASP A 367 22.88 19.57 5.91
N PHE A 368 22.30 18.64 5.15
CA PHE A 368 22.94 18.12 3.95
C PHE A 368 21.93 17.71 2.87
N ALA A 369 22.44 17.52 1.66
CA ALA A 369 21.67 16.99 0.54
C ALA A 369 22.32 15.72 0.00
N LEU A 370 21.50 14.80 -0.50
CA LEU A 370 21.93 13.62 -1.24
C LEU A 370 21.27 13.59 -2.62
N GLY A 371 21.90 12.89 -3.54
CA GLY A 371 21.36 12.60 -4.87
C GLY A 371 21.85 13.55 -5.95
N SER A 372 21.06 13.71 -7.00
CA SER A 372 21.51 14.41 -8.22
C SER A 372 20.36 15.04 -8.99
N ILE A 373 20.69 16.12 -9.70
CA ILE A 373 19.81 16.76 -10.69
C ILE A 373 20.35 16.44 -12.07
N MET A 374 19.49 15.98 -12.98
CA MET A 374 19.85 15.66 -14.36
C MET A 374 18.84 16.30 -15.33
N VAL A 375 19.34 17.06 -16.30
CA VAL A 375 18.52 17.73 -17.30
C VAL A 375 19.08 17.46 -18.70
N ALA A 376 18.20 17.05 -19.62
CA ALA A 376 18.54 16.86 -21.02
C ALA A 376 17.63 17.69 -21.92
N TYR A 377 18.15 18.03 -23.10
CA TYR A 377 17.47 18.85 -24.10
C TYR A 377 17.27 18.10 -25.41
N ASN A 378 16.19 18.44 -26.12
CA ASN A 378 15.93 17.95 -27.47
C ASN A 378 16.57 18.83 -28.55
N GLN A 379 16.46 18.43 -29.82
CA GLN A 379 16.98 19.19 -30.96
C GLN A 379 16.35 20.59 -31.13
N SER A 380 15.15 20.81 -30.58
CA SER A 380 14.46 22.11 -30.60
C SER A 380 14.96 23.06 -29.50
N GLY A 381 15.85 22.59 -28.61
CA GLY A 381 16.34 23.35 -27.45
C GLY A 381 15.40 23.35 -26.24
N GLU A 382 14.37 22.51 -26.25
CA GLU A 382 13.41 22.33 -25.15
C GLU A 382 13.88 21.21 -24.22
N ILE A 383 13.44 21.23 -22.95
CA ILE A 383 13.75 20.18 -21.98
C ILE A 383 13.05 18.88 -22.38
N SER A 384 13.83 17.83 -22.63
CA SER A 384 13.31 16.49 -22.96
C SER A 384 13.05 15.65 -21.70
N SER A 385 13.95 15.77 -20.72
CA SER A 385 13.84 15.15 -19.39
C SER A 385 14.46 16.04 -18.32
N PHE A 386 13.86 16.04 -17.13
CA PHE A 386 14.37 16.70 -15.94
C PHE A 386 14.10 15.78 -14.75
N HIS A 387 15.17 15.24 -14.17
CA HIS A 387 15.14 14.45 -12.95
C HIS A 387 15.72 15.27 -11.81
N HIS A 388 14.88 15.60 -10.83
CA HIS A 388 15.30 16.19 -9.57
C HIS A 388 15.20 15.11 -8.49
N ASN A 389 16.28 14.34 -8.38
CA ASN A 389 16.41 13.26 -7.41
C ASN A 389 17.31 13.74 -6.27
N VAL A 390 16.97 14.88 -5.67
CA VAL A 390 17.72 15.48 -4.57
C VAL A 390 16.85 15.51 -3.33
N ILE A 391 17.42 15.02 -2.23
CA ILE A 391 16.76 14.95 -0.94
C ILE A 391 17.57 15.75 0.06
N THR A 392 16.93 16.75 0.67
CA THR A 392 17.52 17.55 1.74
C THR A 392 17.19 16.93 3.10
N HIS A 393 18.15 17.01 4.01
CA HIS A 393 18.11 16.47 5.34
C HIS A 393 18.44 17.61 6.30
N GLU A 394 17.42 18.12 6.99
CA GLU A 394 17.58 19.12 8.03
C GLU A 394 17.96 18.44 9.34
N TYR A 395 19.04 18.86 9.96
CA TYR A 395 19.48 18.31 11.26
C TYR A 395 18.45 18.63 12.35
N ILE A 396 18.07 17.62 13.14
CA ILE A 396 17.13 17.77 14.25
C ILE A 396 17.87 17.69 15.58
N GLU A 397 18.47 16.54 15.86
CA GLU A 397 19.15 16.28 17.13
C GLU A 397 20.10 15.09 17.04
N ASN A 398 20.84 14.83 18.11
CA ASN A 398 21.65 13.63 18.27
C ASN A 398 21.00 12.69 19.29
N VAL A 399 20.74 11.44 18.89
CA VAL A 399 20.07 10.45 19.73
C VAL A 399 21.06 9.39 20.21
N THR A 400 20.79 8.81 21.38
CA THR A 400 21.57 7.65 21.87
C THR A 400 21.11 6.39 21.16
N LEU A 401 22.05 5.59 20.69
CA LEU A 401 21.78 4.33 20.01
C LEU A 401 21.75 3.16 21.01
N MET A 402 20.94 2.16 20.69
CA MET A 402 21.11 0.83 21.28
C MET A 402 22.40 0.19 20.76
N SER A 403 22.93 -0.81 21.46
CA SER A 403 24.15 -1.48 20.98
C SER A 403 23.86 -2.39 19.79
N GLU A 404 24.84 -2.63 18.91
CA GLU A 404 24.70 -3.61 17.81
C GLU A 404 24.34 -5.00 18.35
N LYS A 405 24.84 -5.34 19.55
CA LYS A 405 24.51 -6.59 20.22
C LYS A 405 23.04 -6.67 20.62
N ASP A 406 22.45 -5.57 21.08
CA ASP A 406 21.01 -5.52 21.40
C ASP A 406 20.17 -5.60 20.11
N ALA A 407 20.57 -4.90 19.05
CA ALA A 407 19.91 -4.99 17.75
C ALA A 407 20.02 -6.41 17.14
N TYR A 408 21.12 -7.12 17.41
CA TYR A 408 21.25 -8.52 17.00
C TYR A 408 20.25 -9.45 17.73
N LEU A 409 19.80 -9.10 18.95
CA LEU A 409 18.75 -9.87 19.62
C LEU A 409 17.41 -9.79 18.87
N ASP A 410 17.13 -8.66 18.21
CA ASP A 410 15.95 -8.54 17.34
C ASP A 410 16.06 -9.43 16.10
N ILE A 411 17.26 -9.59 15.53
CA ILE A 411 17.50 -10.60 14.49
C ILE A 411 17.21 -12.00 15.05
N MET A 412 17.73 -12.34 16.22
CA MET A 412 17.52 -13.66 16.83
C MET A 412 16.05 -13.95 17.16
N ASP A 413 15.27 -12.91 17.48
CA ASP A 413 13.84 -13.01 17.78
C ASP A 413 12.96 -12.93 16.52
N GLY A 414 13.56 -12.69 15.34
CA GLY A 414 12.85 -12.61 14.06
C GLY A 414 12.14 -11.27 13.81
N ASN A 415 12.51 -10.20 14.52
CA ASN A 415 11.94 -8.85 14.41
C ASN A 415 12.52 -8.07 13.22
N PHE A 416 12.53 -8.67 12.02
CA PHE A 416 13.01 -8.02 10.81
C PHE A 416 12.22 -8.48 9.58
N GLU A 417 12.18 -7.64 8.55
CA GLU A 417 11.53 -8.00 7.30
C GLU A 417 12.38 -8.96 6.47
N GLN A 418 11.69 -9.92 5.84
CA GLN A 418 12.30 -10.85 4.91
C GLN A 418 11.33 -11.21 3.81
N TYR A 419 11.74 -10.97 2.56
CA TYR A 419 10.89 -11.18 1.40
C TYR A 419 10.65 -12.67 1.11
N THR A 420 11.69 -13.48 1.18
CA THR A 420 11.62 -14.92 0.97
C THR A 420 11.67 -15.63 2.32
N PRO A 421 10.55 -16.25 2.76
CA PRO A 421 10.52 -16.95 4.04
C PRO A 421 11.62 -18.01 4.14
N PHE A 422 12.17 -18.18 5.34
CA PHE A 422 13.13 -19.25 5.58
C PHE A 422 12.52 -20.63 5.33
N GLU A 423 13.35 -21.53 4.78
CA GLU A 423 13.07 -22.94 4.70
C GLU A 423 13.55 -23.68 5.97
N LYS A 424 12.93 -24.83 6.23
CA LYS A 424 13.30 -25.63 7.40
C LYS A 424 14.73 -26.14 7.26
N LYS A 425 15.56 -25.90 8.29
CA LYS A 425 17.00 -26.19 8.37
C LYS A 425 17.89 -25.23 7.58
N ASP A 426 17.38 -24.08 7.16
CA ASP A 426 18.27 -23.02 6.68
C ASP A 426 19.30 -22.66 7.76
N ASN A 427 20.49 -22.29 7.30
CA ASN A 427 21.56 -21.74 8.13
C ASN A 427 21.78 -20.27 7.76
N LEU A 428 21.40 -19.36 8.65
CA LEU A 428 21.64 -17.93 8.49
C LEU A 428 23.01 -17.58 9.06
N VAL A 429 23.92 -17.08 8.24
CA VAL A 429 25.25 -16.61 8.69
C VAL A 429 25.27 -15.09 8.63
N VAL A 430 25.43 -14.45 9.79
CA VAL A 430 25.56 -12.98 9.91
C VAL A 430 27.04 -12.60 9.93
N LYS A 431 27.43 -11.73 9.01
CA LYS A 431 28.84 -11.36 8.76
C LYS A 431 29.21 -9.95 9.14
N ASP A 432 28.28 -9.03 9.01
CA ASP A 432 28.55 -7.61 9.23
C ASP A 432 27.32 -6.89 9.78
N CYS A 433 27.57 -5.80 10.50
CA CYS A 433 26.58 -4.86 10.99
C CYS A 433 27.17 -3.46 10.92
N HIS A 434 26.46 -2.52 10.31
CA HIS A 434 26.87 -1.12 10.29
C HIS A 434 25.66 -0.19 10.46
N LEU A 435 25.95 1.02 10.92
CA LEU A 435 24.98 2.10 11.02
C LEU A 435 24.58 2.55 9.61
N ASP A 436 23.28 2.64 9.39
CA ASP A 436 22.64 3.12 8.18
C ASP A 436 21.43 3.96 8.59
N TYR A 437 20.64 4.43 7.62
CA TYR A 437 19.52 5.31 7.86
C TYR A 437 18.32 4.99 6.97
N THR A 438 17.13 5.15 7.52
CA THR A 438 15.88 5.02 6.76
C THR A 438 14.85 6.04 7.21
N TYR A 439 13.86 6.29 6.35
CA TYR A 439 12.77 7.19 6.66
C TYR A 439 11.69 6.50 7.49
N ASP A 440 11.20 7.22 8.50
CA ASP A 440 9.94 6.90 9.12
C ASP A 440 8.74 7.50 8.36
N THR A 441 7.54 7.15 8.82
CA THR A 441 6.28 7.59 8.21
C THR A 441 5.95 9.08 8.40
N LYS A 442 6.70 9.83 9.21
CA LYS A 442 6.60 11.29 9.35
C LYS A 442 7.67 12.04 8.55
N GLY A 443 8.59 11.34 7.89
CA GLY A 443 9.66 11.92 7.09
C GLY A 443 10.92 12.25 7.89
N PHE A 444 11.11 11.66 9.08
CA PHE A 444 12.40 11.70 9.74
C PHE A 444 13.33 10.61 9.19
N TYR A 445 14.56 10.98 8.91
CA TYR A 445 15.63 10.08 8.51
C TYR A 445 16.39 9.64 9.76
N ARG A 446 16.18 8.38 10.15
CA ARG A 446 16.54 7.85 11.47
C ARG A 446 17.61 6.77 11.36
N PRO A 447 18.51 6.67 12.35
CA PRO A 447 19.54 5.66 12.37
C PRO A 447 18.94 4.25 12.54
N VAL A 448 19.47 3.31 11.78
CA VAL A 448 19.14 1.88 11.79
C VAL A 448 20.43 1.06 11.69
N TYR A 449 20.39 -0.19 12.14
CA TYR A 449 21.46 -1.13 11.90
C TYR A 449 21.12 -2.00 10.69
N ARG A 450 22.01 -2.01 9.71
CA ARG A 450 21.95 -2.92 8.57
C ARG A 450 22.84 -4.12 8.86
N PHE A 451 22.23 -5.28 9.00
CA PHE A 451 22.91 -6.57 9.08
C PHE A 451 23.05 -7.16 7.69
N SER A 452 24.21 -7.74 7.39
CA SER A 452 24.43 -8.46 6.14
C SER A 452 25.11 -9.80 6.36
N GLY A 453 24.87 -10.72 5.44
CA GLY A 453 25.24 -12.12 5.59
C GLY A 453 24.81 -12.97 4.40
N TYR A 454 24.56 -14.26 4.64
CA TYR A 454 24.04 -15.17 3.63
C TYR A 454 23.26 -16.33 4.25
N ILE A 455 22.43 -16.97 3.44
CA ILE A 455 21.63 -18.14 3.84
C ILE A 455 22.20 -19.38 3.14
N ASN A 456 22.61 -20.38 3.92
CA ASN A 456 23.19 -21.67 3.51
C ASN A 456 24.54 -21.57 2.78
N GLN A 457 24.61 -20.78 1.71
CA GLN A 457 25.77 -20.62 0.83
C GLN A 457 26.05 -19.15 0.57
N ALA A 458 27.33 -18.79 0.39
CA ALA A 458 27.77 -17.40 0.28
C ALA A 458 27.24 -16.64 -0.96
N ASP A 459 26.70 -17.35 -1.94
CA ASP A 459 26.07 -16.81 -3.15
C ASP A 459 24.57 -16.47 -2.96
N CYS A 460 24.01 -16.78 -1.78
CA CYS A 460 22.65 -16.43 -1.39
C CYS A 460 22.71 -15.30 -0.33
N PRO A 461 22.94 -14.04 -0.75
CA PRO A 461 23.11 -12.92 0.18
C PRO A 461 21.84 -12.67 0.98
N TRP A 462 22.03 -12.19 2.21
CA TRP A 462 20.96 -11.81 3.11
C TRP A 462 21.27 -10.45 3.72
N GLU A 463 20.23 -9.63 3.84
CA GLU A 463 20.27 -8.36 4.55
C GLU A 463 19.02 -8.22 5.41
N ALA A 464 19.18 -7.55 6.54
CA ALA A 464 18.07 -7.15 7.40
C ALA A 464 18.36 -5.78 8.01
N ILE A 465 17.30 -5.04 8.30
CA ILE A 465 17.38 -3.72 8.91
C ILE A 465 16.60 -3.76 10.23
N VAL A 466 17.22 -3.24 11.29
CA VAL A 466 16.64 -3.11 12.62
C VAL A 466 16.79 -1.67 13.09
N SER A 467 15.85 -1.16 13.89
CA SER A 467 16.02 0.19 14.46
C SER A 467 17.29 0.26 15.31
N ALA A 468 18.04 1.36 15.23
CA ALA A 468 19.16 1.61 16.14
C ALA A 468 18.74 2.45 17.36
N MET A 469 17.47 2.85 17.42
CA MET A 469 16.87 3.63 18.50
C MET A 469 16.01 2.71 19.38
N GLU A 470 15.99 2.98 20.68
CA GLU A 470 15.12 2.28 21.65
C GLU A 470 13.61 2.57 21.47
#